data_AF-A0A929YJA4-F1
#
_entry.id   AF-A0A929YJA4-F1
#
_cell.length_a   1.000
_cell.length_b   1.000
_cell.length_c   1.000
_cell.angle_alpha   90.00
_cell.angle_beta   90.00
_cell.angle_gamma   90.00
#
_symmetry.space_group_name_H-M   'P 1'
#
loop_
_entity.id
_entity.type
_entity.pdbx_description
1 polymer ?
#
loop_
_entity_poly.entity_id
_entity_poly.type
_entity_poly.pdbx_seq_one_letter_code
_entity_poly.pdbx_strand_id
1 'polypeptide(L)'
;MFSIFKKEKKYREPFRLKKEARLLPGYLLLLLWIFFTVMLLGWVFLASFSTTREIFANSLLSSGLHFENYEKAWVNSDVSTIFFNSLF
;
A
#
# COMPACT_ATOMS: atom_id res chain seq x y z
N MET A 1 9.69 9.33 55.47
CA MET A 1 9.61 8.06 54.72
C MET A 1 8.19 7.52 54.91
N PHE A 2 7.29 7.37 53.96
CA PHE A 2 7.33 7.24 52.50
C PHE A 2 6.03 7.85 51.94
N SER A 3 6.13 8.92 51.14
CA SER A 3 5.01 9.46 50.35
C SER A 3 5.03 8.85 48.94
N ILE A 4 4.91 7.53 48.82
CA ILE A 4 4.90 6.87 47.52
C ILE A 4 3.51 6.25 47.32
N PHE A 5 2.96 6.44 46.12
CA PHE A 5 1.66 5.95 45.65
C PHE A 5 0.45 6.88 45.82
N LYS A 6 0.61 8.17 45.48
CA LYS A 6 -0.51 8.89 44.86
C LYS A 6 -0.71 8.30 43.45
N LYS A 7 -1.55 7.27 43.33
CA LYS A 7 -2.00 6.72 42.04
C LYS A 7 -2.74 7.85 41.31
N GLU A 8 -2.08 8.48 40.34
CA GLU A 8 -2.70 9.37 39.37
C GLU A 8 -3.85 8.60 38.71
N LYS A 9 -5.09 8.92 39.08
CA LYS A 9 -6.28 8.39 38.41
C LYS A 9 -6.28 8.99 37.01
N LYS A 10 -5.77 8.22 36.03
CA LYS A 10 -5.83 8.57 34.61
C LYS A 10 -7.31 8.61 34.19
N TYR A 11 -7.94 9.78 34.35
CA TYR A 11 -9.29 10.02 33.88
C TYR A 11 -9.31 9.75 32.38
N ARG A 12 -10.04 8.71 31.97
CA ARG A 12 -10.34 8.53 30.55
C ARG A 12 -11.20 9.71 30.16
N GLU A 13 -10.67 10.59 29.31
CA GLU A 13 -11.46 11.70 28.80
C GLU A 13 -12.73 11.16 28.13
N PRO A 14 -13.91 11.75 28.38
CA PRO A 14 -15.14 11.30 27.77
C PRO A 14 -15.02 11.40 26.24
N PHE A 15 -15.61 10.45 25.53
CA PHE A 15 -15.58 10.39 24.07
C PHE A 15 -16.21 11.67 23.49
N ARG A 16 -15.38 12.53 22.86
CA ARG A 16 -15.81 13.86 22.39
C ARG A 16 -16.30 13.80 20.96
N LEU A 17 -17.54 13.37 20.76
CA LEU A 17 -18.19 13.24 19.45
C LEU A 17 -18.06 14.48 18.54
N LYS A 18 -18.14 15.70 19.09
CA LYS A 18 -17.96 16.95 18.33
C LYS A 18 -16.53 17.14 17.78
N LYS A 19 -15.52 16.62 18.48
CA LYS A 19 -14.12 16.66 18.04
C LYS A 19 -13.89 15.67 16.91
N GLU A 20 -14.44 14.47 17.02
CA GLU A 20 -14.31 13.43 16.00
C GLU A 20 -15.07 13.77 14.72
N ALA A 21 -16.28 14.35 14.84
CA ALA A 21 -17.04 14.80 13.68
C ALA A 21 -16.30 15.87 12.85
N ARG A 22 -15.49 16.72 13.50
CA ARG A 22 -14.66 17.71 12.80
C ARG A 22 -13.49 17.08 12.02
N LEU A 23 -13.06 15.87 12.41
CA LEU A 23 -11.98 15.14 11.74
C LEU A 23 -12.48 14.23 10.61
N LEU A 24 -13.78 13.88 10.60
CA LEU A 24 -14.40 13.01 9.58
C LEU A 24 -14.10 13.43 8.13
N PRO A 25 -14.19 14.70 7.71
CA PRO A 25 -13.89 15.08 6.33
C PRO A 25 -12.44 14.78 5.93
N GLY A 26 -11.51 14.96 6.87
CA GLY A 26 -10.10 14.63 6.66
C GLY A 26 -9.89 13.12 6.51
N TYR A 27 -10.54 12.31 7.33
CA TYR A 27 -10.47 10.85 7.21
C TYR A 27 -11.10 10.33 5.91
N LEU A 28 -12.19 10.94 5.44
CA LEU A 28 -12.79 10.58 4.15
C LEU A 28 -11.82 10.83 2.99
N LEU A 29 -11.16 12.00 2.98
CA LEU A 29 -10.16 12.31 1.97
C LEU A 29 -8.97 11.34 2.03
N LEU A 30 -8.54 10.99 3.24
CA LEU A 30 -7.43 10.06 3.47
C LEU A 30 -7.78 8.63 3.04
N LEU A 31 -9.01 8.17 3.32
CA LEU A 31 -9.51 6.88 2.84
C LEU A 31 -9.62 6.85 1.31
N LEU A 32 -10.13 7.92 0.70
CA LEU A 32 -10.17 8.05 -0.76
C LEU A 32 -8.77 7.96 -1.36
N TRP A 33 -7.80 8.65 -0.76
CA TRP A 33 -6.41 8.62 -1.18
C TRP A 33 -5.78 7.22 -1.09
N ILE A 34 -6.00 6.54 0.04
CA ILE A 34 -5.54 5.16 0.23
C ILE A 34 -6.19 4.25 -0.82
N PHE A 35 -7.50 4.34 -0.99
CA PHE A 35 -8.24 3.53 -1.95
C PHE A 35 -7.71 3.73 -3.38
N PHE A 36 -7.52 4.98 -3.79
CA PHE A 36 -6.92 5.33 -5.07
C PHE A 36 -5.53 4.68 -5.24
N THR A 37 -4.68 4.77 -4.21
CA THR A 37 -3.34 4.17 -4.23
C THR A 37 -3.40 2.65 -4.36
N VAL A 38 -4.29 2.01 -3.61
CA VAL A 38 -4.51 0.55 -3.68
C VAL A 38 -5.00 0.12 -5.05
N MET A 39 -5.89 0.89 -5.69
CA MET A 39 -6.33 0.59 -7.05
C MET A 39 -5.18 0.69 -8.06
N LEU A 40 -4.34 1.73 -7.99
CA LEU A 40 -3.19 1.88 -8.88
C LEU A 40 -2.18 0.74 -8.70
N LEU A 41 -1.80 0.44 -7.46
CA LEU A 41 -0.85 -0.64 -7.17
C LEU A 41 -1.42 -2.01 -7.51
N GLY A 42 -2.70 -2.24 -7.22
CA GLY A 42 -3.40 -3.48 -7.58
C GLY A 42 -3.45 -3.68 -9.09
N TRP A 43 -3.69 -2.62 -9.85
CA TRP A 43 -3.64 -2.68 -11.31
C TRP A 43 -2.26 -3.05 -11.84
N VAL A 44 -1.21 -2.38 -11.35
CA VAL A 44 0.19 -2.68 -11.73
C VAL A 44 0.56 -4.12 -11.37
N PHE A 45 0.12 -4.59 -10.20
CA PHE A 45 0.35 -5.96 -9.74
C PHE A 45 -0.35 -7.00 -10.62
N LEU A 46 -1.59 -6.75 -11.09
CA LEU A 46 -2.26 -7.67 -12.03
C LEU A 46 -1.63 -7.61 -13.43
N ALA A 47 -1.21 -6.42 -13.86
CA ALA A 47 -0.54 -6.21 -15.13
C ALA A 47 0.83 -6.91 -15.19
N SER A 48 1.56 -7.05 -14.08
CA SER A 48 2.85 -7.75 -14.07
C SER A 48 2.75 -9.25 -14.38
N PHE A 49 1.58 -9.85 -14.12
CA PHE A 49 1.28 -11.23 -14.54
C PHE A 49 0.61 -11.33 -15.92
N SER A 50 0.39 -10.21 -16.61
CA SER A 50 -0.23 -10.19 -17.94
C SER A 50 0.82 -9.99 -19.02
N THR A 51 0.51 -10.37 -20.25
CA THR A 51 1.35 -10.03 -21.41
C THR A 51 1.16 -8.56 -21.81
N THR A 52 2.15 -7.97 -22.48
CA THR A 52 2.05 -6.59 -23.00
C THR A 52 0.81 -6.39 -23.88
N ARG A 53 0.45 -7.39 -24.70
CA ARG A 53 -0.76 -7.34 -25.54
C ARG A 53 -2.02 -7.23 -24.70
N GLU A 54 -2.13 -8.00 -23.62
CA GLU A 54 -3.30 -8.00 -22.73
C GLU A 54 -3.44 -6.71 -21.94
N ILE A 55 -2.33 -6.11 -21.52
CA ILE A 55 -2.33 -4.79 -20.85
C ILE A 55 -2.91 -3.72 -21.79
N PHE A 56 -2.46 -3.69 -23.04
CA PHE A 56 -2.95 -2.71 -24.02
C PHE A 56 -4.35 -3.03 -24.57
N ALA A 57 -4.76 -4.30 -24.58
CA ALA A 57 -6.10 -4.72 -24.99
C ALA A 57 -7.14 -4.63 -23.85
N ASN A 58 -6.75 -4.17 -22.65
CA ASN A 58 -7.58 -4.15 -21.45
C ASN A 58 -8.19 -5.52 -21.09
N SER A 59 -7.45 -6.59 -21.39
CA SER A 59 -7.83 -7.99 -21.14
C SER A 59 -6.83 -8.63 -20.18
N LEU A 60 -6.59 -7.99 -19.03
CA LEU A 60 -5.63 -8.47 -18.04
C LEU A 60 -5.94 -9.91 -17.63
N LEU A 61 -4.89 -10.72 -17.51
CA LEU A 61 -4.96 -12.13 -17.12
C LEU A 61 -5.80 -13.02 -18.03
N SER A 62 -6.16 -12.56 -19.24
CA SER A 62 -7.05 -13.30 -20.14
C SER A 62 -6.48 -14.67 -20.56
N SER A 63 -5.15 -14.79 -20.68
CA SER A 63 -4.45 -16.04 -20.98
C SER A 63 -3.86 -16.71 -19.73
N GLY A 64 -4.16 -16.21 -18.53
CA GLY A 64 -3.68 -16.75 -17.26
C GLY A 64 -2.60 -15.90 -16.57
N LEU A 65 -1.90 -16.49 -15.60
CA LEU A 65 -0.80 -15.87 -14.86
C LEU A 65 0.52 -16.14 -15.56
N HIS A 66 1.24 -15.09 -15.95
CA HIS A 66 2.54 -15.16 -16.64
C HIS A 66 3.70 -14.93 -15.67
N PHE A 67 4.13 -15.97 -14.96
CA PHE A 67 5.26 -15.88 -14.02
C PHE A 67 6.60 -15.71 -14.74
N GLU A 68 6.69 -16.18 -15.99
CA GLU A 68 7.88 -16.04 -16.83
C GLU A 68 8.24 -14.57 -17.10
N ASN A 69 7.30 -13.63 -16.93
CA ASN A 69 7.60 -12.20 -16.96
C ASN A 69 8.66 -11.79 -15.92
N TYR A 70 8.60 -12.37 -14.72
CA TYR A 70 9.56 -12.08 -13.65
C TYR A 70 10.93 -12.68 -13.94
N GLU A 71 10.97 -13.90 -14.46
CA GLU A 71 12.20 -14.55 -14.89
C GLU A 71 12.88 -13.77 -16.02
N LYS A 72 12.11 -13.37 -17.04
CA LYS A 72 12.60 -12.53 -18.14
C LYS A 72 13.11 -11.18 -17.65
N ALA A 73 12.43 -10.55 -16.71
CA ALA A 73 12.91 -9.29 -16.13
C ALA A 73 14.25 -9.50 -15.41
N TRP A 74 14.36 -10.55 -14.60
CA TRP A 74 15.57 -10.83 -13.82
C TRP A 74 16.79 -11.19 -14.67
N VAL A 75 16.59 -12.02 -15.70
CA VAL A 75 17.68 -12.62 -16.50
C VAL A 75 17.96 -11.83 -17.78
N ASN A 76 16.91 -11.38 -18.48
CA ASN A 76 17.05 -10.82 -19.83
C ASN A 76 17.02 -9.28 -19.88
N SER A 77 16.72 -8.59 -18.76
CA SER A 77 16.56 -7.13 -18.73
C SER A 77 17.61 -6.41 -17.86
N ASP A 78 18.76 -7.05 -17.60
CA ASP A 78 19.86 -6.52 -16.76
C ASP A 78 19.43 -6.05 -15.36
N VAL A 79 18.25 -6.47 -14.89
CA VAL A 79 17.69 -6.01 -13.61
C VAL A 79 18.61 -6.39 -12.45
N SER A 80 19.26 -7.54 -12.52
CA SER A 80 20.26 -7.95 -11.54
C SER A 80 21.43 -6.96 -11.45
N THR A 81 22.01 -6.57 -12.60
CA THR A 81 23.09 -5.58 -12.67
C THR A 81 22.64 -4.20 -12.17
N ILE A 82 21.49 -3.71 -12.63
CA ILE A 82 20.94 -2.39 -12.22
C ILE A 82 20.67 -2.36 -10.71
N PHE A 83 20.09 -3.44 -10.18
CA PHE A 83 19.77 -3.55 -8.76
C PHE A 83 21.04 -3.50 -7.91
N PHE A 84 22.07 -4.26 -8.27
CA PHE A 84 23.34 -4.25 -7.52
C PHE A 84 24.09 -2.92 -7.63
N ASN A 85 24.08 -2.26 -8.78
CA ASN A 85 24.63 -0.90 -8.93
C ASN A 85 23.89 0.16 -8.09
N SER A 86 22.66 -0.13 -7.66
CA SER A 86 21.88 0.77 -6.79
C SER A 86 22.11 0.51 -5.31
N LEU A 87 22.54 -0.71 -4.96
CA LEU A 87 22.84 -1.11 -3.58
C LEU A 87 24.26 -0.77 -3.14
N PHE A 88 25.20 -0.75 -4.09
CA PHE A 88 26.63 -0.56 -3.86
C PHE A 88 27.15 0.62 -4.67
#